data_AF-A0A6V7M1V7-F1
#
_entry.id   AF-A0A6V7M1V7-F1
#
_cell.length_a   1.000
_cell.length_b   1.000
_cell.length_c   1.000
_cell.angle_alpha   90.00
_cell.angle_beta   90.00
_cell.angle_gamma   90.00
#
_symmetry.space_group_name_H-M   'P 1'
#
loop_
_entity.id
_entity.type
_entity.pdbx_description
1 polymer ?
#
loop_
_entity_poly.entity_id
_entity_poly.type
_entity_poly.pdbx_seq_one_letter_code
_entity_poly.pdbx_strand_id
1 'polypeptide(L)' 'FAKLNNDIFSGVIFMQYTVSSLVLCMSTLRLSQIHTFSPTLLSIFLYFVSMIVQIFMPCFAGNQITVA' A
#
# COMPACT_ATOMS: atom_id res chain seq x y z
N PHE A 1 21.29 -14.68 -6.12
CA PHE A 1 20.42 -14.28 -4.99
C PHE A 1 19.62 -13.01 -5.28
N ALA A 2 20.23 -11.87 -5.62
CA ALA A 2 19.49 -10.63 -5.92
C ALA A 2 18.47 -10.73 -7.07
N LYS A 3 18.80 -11.44 -8.16
CA LYS A 3 17.91 -11.59 -9.34
C LYS A 3 16.65 -12.43 -9.06
N LEU A 4 16.79 -13.49 -8.27
CA LEU A 4 15.68 -14.38 -7.88
C LEU A 4 14.72 -13.67 -6.91
N ASN A 5 15.28 -12.92 -5.96
CA ASN A 5 14.46 -12.10 -5.06
C ASN A 5 13.73 -11.01 -5.83
N ASN A 6 14.39 -10.30 -6.75
CA ASN A 6 13.72 -9.26 -7.53
C ASN A 6 12.55 -9.82 -8.39
N ASP A 7 12.72 -11.00 -8.98
CA ASP A 7 11.67 -11.63 -9.80
C ASP A 7 10.43 -12.02 -8.97
N ILE A 8 10.65 -12.64 -7.81
CA ILE A 8 9.58 -13.05 -6.89
C ILE A 8 8.91 -11.83 -6.26
N PHE A 9 9.71 -10.88 -5.75
CA PHE A 9 9.18 -9.69 -5.10
C PHE A 9 8.49 -8.75 -6.09
N SER A 10 8.92 -8.66 -7.36
CA SER A 10 8.28 -7.80 -8.36
C SER A 10 6.81 -8.17 -8.58
N GLY A 11 6.51 -9.47 -8.74
CA GLY A 11 5.12 -9.94 -8.88
C GLY A 11 4.27 -9.69 -7.64
N VAL A 12 4.85 -9.93 -6.45
CA VAL A 12 4.17 -9.69 -5.17
C VAL A 12 3.91 -8.20 -4.96
N ILE A 13 4.87 -7.32 -5.28
CA ILE A 13 4.72 -5.86 -5.19
C ILE A 13 3.63 -5.36 -6.14
N PHE A 14 3.54 -5.90 -7.36
CA PHE A 14 2.51 -5.53 -8.33
C PHE A 14 1.10 -5.91 -7.84
N MET A 15 0.94 -7.13 -7.32
CA MET A 15 -0.31 -7.58 -6.71
C MET A 15 -0.65 -6.76 -5.46
N GLN A 16 0.33 -6.49 -4.60
CA GLN A 16 0.16 -5.68 -3.40
C GLN A 16 -0.32 -4.26 -3.73
N TYR A 17 0.23 -3.64 -4.77
CA TYR A 17 -0.18 -2.31 -5.24
C TYR A 17 -1.62 -2.30 -5.75
N THR A 18 -1.98 -3.32 -6.53
CA THR A 18 -3.34 -3.47 -7.08
C THR A 18 -4.35 -3.64 -5.95
N VAL A 19 -4.10 -4.57 -5.02
CA VAL A 19 -4.98 -4.81 -3.86
C VAL A 19 -5.05 -3.58 -2.97
N SER A 20 -3.92 -2.93 -2.68
CA SER A 20 -3.90 -1.71 -1.87
C SER A 20 -4.74 -0.61 -2.52
N SER A 21 -4.57 -0.32 -3.82
CA SER A 21 -5.35 0.69 -4.53
C SER A 21 -6.86 0.44 -4.45
N LEU A 22 -7.30 -0.82 -4.60
CA LEU A 22 -8.70 -1.21 -4.47
C LEU A 22 -9.21 -0.99 -3.03
N VAL A 23 -8.43 -1.37 -2.02
CA VAL A 23 -8.79 -1.16 -0.61
C VAL A 23 -8.82 0.34 -0.28
N LEU A 24 -7.92 1.14 -0.86
CA LEU A 24 -7.91 2.59 -0.72
C LEU A 24 -9.18 3.21 -1.31
N CYS A 25 -9.54 2.84 -2.54
CA CYS A 25 -10.78 3.29 -3.19
C CYS A 25 -12.03 2.88 -2.41
N MET A 26 -12.09 1.63 -1.94
CA MET A 26 -13.22 1.15 -1.13
C MET A 26 -13.32 1.90 0.21
N SER A 27 -12.18 2.20 0.83
CA SER A 27 -12.11 2.92 2.10
C SER A 27 -12.57 4.37 1.95
N THR A 28 -12.16 5.07 0.88
CA THR A 28 -12.59 6.44 0.59
C THR A 28 -14.05 6.51 0.15
N LEU A 29 -14.54 5.52 -0.62
CA LEU A 29 -15.95 5.40 -0.96
C LEU A 29 -16.82 5.18 0.27
N ARG A 30 -16.42 4.26 1.16
CA ARG A 30 -17.06 4.07 2.46
C ARG A 30 -17.05 5.37 3.25
N LEU A 31 -15.88 6.01 3.38
CA LEU A 31 -15.71 7.27 4.12
C LEU A 31 -16.64 8.38 3.60
N SER A 32 -16.79 8.50 2.28
CA SER A 32 -17.70 9.46 1.65
C SER A 32 -19.19 9.22 2.00
N GLN A 33 -19.54 8.01 2.42
CA GLN A 33 -20.90 7.62 2.81
C GLN A 33 -21.13 7.65 4.34
N ILE A 34 -20.07 7.73 5.16
CA ILE A 34 -20.19 7.78 6.64
C ILE A 34 -20.17 9.23 7.11
N HIS A 35 -21.29 9.71 7.66
CA HIS A 35 -21.41 11.07 8.20
C HIS A 35 -20.86 11.19 9.65
N THR A 36 -20.41 10.09 10.27
CA THR A 36 -20.13 10.03 11.71
C THR A 36 -18.73 9.48 12.00
N PHE A 37 -17.97 10.21 12.81
CA PHE A 37 -16.60 9.90 13.25
C PHE A 37 -16.60 8.68 14.20
N SER A 38 -16.71 7.48 13.63
CA SER A 38 -16.71 6.22 14.37
C SER A 38 -15.27 5.70 14.58
N PRO A 39 -14.96 4.98 15.68
CA PRO A 39 -13.66 4.29 15.84
C PRO A 39 -13.29 3.34 14.69
N THR A 40 -14.29 2.88 13.92
CA THR A 40 -14.09 2.12 12.68
C THR A 40 -13.32 2.91 11.62
N LEU A 41 -13.54 4.23 11.55
CA LEU A 41 -12.89 5.14 10.62
C LEU A 41 -11.40 5.30 10.96
N LEU A 42 -11.07 5.41 12.25
CA LEU A 42 -9.69 5.42 12.74
C LEU A 42 -8.96 4.11 12.39
N SER A 43 -9.63 2.98 12.52
CA SER A 43 -9.05 1.67 12.15
C SER A 43 -8.77 1.58 10.65
N ILE A 44 -9.69 2.07 9.81
CA ILE A 44 -9.51 2.15 8.36
C ILE A 44 -8.37 3.11 8.00
N PHE A 45 -8.24 4.24 8.72
CA PHE A 45 -7.17 5.20 8.51
C PHE A 45 -5.79 4.66 8.92
N LEU A 46 -5.69 3.94 10.03
CA LEU A 46 -4.46 3.25 10.42
C LEU A 46 -4.08 2.18 9.39
N TYR A 47 -5.06 1.43 8.89
CA TYR A 47 -4.86 0.46 7.81
C TYR A 47 -4.36 1.15 6.53
N PHE A 48 -4.94 2.31 6.16
CA PHE A 48 -4.51 3.15 5.05
C PHE A 48 -3.04 3.56 5.17
N VAL A 49 -2.63 4.08 6.33
CA VAL A 49 -1.24 4.47 6.60
C VAL A 49 -0.30 3.26 6.51
N SER A 50 -0.71 2.10 7.04
CA SER A 50 0.09 0.87 6.95
C SER A 50 0.31 0.39 5.51
N MET A 51 -0.67 0.56 4.63
CA MET A 51 -0.56 0.20 3.22
C MET A 51 0.36 1.15 2.45
N ILE A 52 0.34 2.45 2.78
CA ILE A 52 1.28 3.42 2.21
C ILE A 52 2.73 3.07 2.59
N VAL A 53 2.98 2.69 3.85
CA VAL A 53 4.33 2.31 4.31
C VAL A 53 4.84 1.07 3.56
N GLN A 54 3.97 0.07 3.37
CA GLN A 54 4.30 -1.14 2.60
C GLN A 54 4.68 -0.85 1.14
N ILE A 55 4.10 0.20 0.56
CA ILE A 55 4.41 0.67 -0.79
C ILE A 55 5.69 1.53 -0.83
N PHE A 56 5.88 2.39 0.16
CA PHE A 56 6.98 3.36 0.17
C PHE A 56 8.35 2.69 0.37
N MET A 57 8.41 1.63 1.19
CA MET A 57 9.63 0.86 1.47
C MET A 57 10.31 0.29 0.19
N PRO A 58 9.62 -0.48 -0.67
CA PRO A 58 10.20 -1.00 -1.90
C PRO A 58 10.50 0.10 -2.93
N CYS A 59 9.71 1.18 -2.99
CA CYS A 59 10.00 2.32 -3.87
C CYS A 59 11.28 3.06 -3.46
N PHE A 60 11.49 3.27 -2.16
CA PHE A 60 12.69 3.91 -1.62
C PHE A 60 13.92 3.03 -1.86
N ALA A 61 13.80 1.72 -1.62
CA ALA A 61 14.86 0.77 -1.91
C ALA A 61 15.20 0.76 -3.41
N GLY A 62 14.20 0.65 -4.29
CA GLY A 62 14.36 0.68 -5.75
C GLY A 62 15.00 1.97 -6.27
N ASN A 63 14.62 3.12 -5.71
CA ASN A 63 15.24 4.40 -6.02
C ASN A 63 16.73 4.42 -5.64
N GLN A 64 17.09 3.92 -4.46
CA GLN A 64 18.50 3.83 -4.05
C GLN A 64 19.34 2.96 -5.00
N ILE A 65 18.78 1.88 -5.56
CA ILE A 65 19.49 1.01 -6.52
C ILE A 65 19.55 1.62 -7.93
N THR A 66 18.65 2.54 -8.27
CA THR A 66 18.64 3.23 -9.57
C THR A 66 19.56 4.45 -9.57
N VAL A 67 19.72 5.10 -8.41
CA VAL A 67 20.56 6.30 -8.24
C VAL A 67 22.00 5.94 -7.84
N ALA A 68 22.24 4.70 -7.37
CA ALA A 68 23.58 4.13 -7.15
C ALA A 68 24.19 3.58 -8.45
#